data_AF-A0A965V288-F1
#
_entry.id   AF-A0A965V288-F1
#
_cell.length_a   1.000
_cell.length_b   1.000
_cell.length_c   1.000
_cell.angle_alpha   90.00
_cell.angle_beta   90.00
_cell.angle_gamma   90.00
#
_symmetry.space_group_name_H-M   'P 1'
#
loop_
_entity.id
_entity.type
_entity.pdbx_description
1 polymer ?
#
loop_
_entity_poly.entity_id
_entity_poly.type
_entity_poly.pdbx_seq_one_letter_code
_entity_poly.pdbx_strand_id
1 'polypeptide(L)'
;KNFREENLVPRETVCILASVVADEMRKEMKGVFPNEDLSVSLTDEISSKAVANALGVRIRESTCFASHDILQLLNHELLVHTLTLLNGRAQPYQTFGVSSPYTTLTQEGLAVFSEFVTNSIDIGRMARLSARVIAIDMALKGADFIEVYNYFRSQSQSQEESYFSTQRIFRGGNGREGVVFTKDLVYIRGLLEVRTFLLDALETESYSSIELLFSGRIALQHIAELVPLLDSGELHGPKYLPGWMKNRSNLLTYLLSFAAFQGLK
;
A
#
# COMPACT_ATOMS: atom_id res chain seq x y z
N LYS A 1 -22.87 4.50 -6.06
CA LYS A 1 -23.15 5.81 -5.42
C LYS A 1 -21.98 6.74 -5.71
N ASN A 2 -22.24 7.97 -6.15
CA ASN A 2 -21.20 8.96 -6.44
C ASN A 2 -20.81 9.68 -5.14
N PHE A 3 -19.86 9.12 -4.38
CA PHE A 3 -19.45 9.67 -3.07
C PHE A 3 -18.81 11.06 -3.16
N ARG A 4 -18.39 11.51 -4.36
CA ARG A 4 -17.88 12.88 -4.60
C ARG A 4 -19.00 13.93 -4.65
N GLU A 5 -20.23 13.56 -5.04
CA GLU A 5 -21.37 14.48 -5.07
C GLU A 5 -22.00 14.70 -3.69
N GLU A 6 -21.84 13.75 -2.77
CA GLU A 6 -22.44 13.79 -1.42
C GLU A 6 -21.65 14.66 -0.41
N ASN A 7 -20.68 15.49 -0.83
CA ASN A 7 -19.80 16.30 0.05
C ASN A 7 -19.05 15.49 1.14
N LEU A 8 -18.94 14.17 0.99
CA LEU A 8 -18.26 13.29 1.95
C LEU A 8 -16.73 13.38 1.89
N VAL A 9 -16.18 13.97 0.83
CA VAL A 9 -14.76 14.30 0.69
C VAL A 9 -14.63 15.82 0.72
N PRO A 10 -14.02 16.41 1.75
CA PRO A 10 -13.76 17.84 1.78
C PRO A 10 -13.01 18.28 0.53
N ARG A 11 -13.45 19.36 -0.12
CA ARG A 11 -12.64 19.99 -1.17
C ARG A 11 -11.42 20.62 -0.51
N GLU A 12 -10.26 20.04 -0.76
CA GLU A 12 -9.01 20.52 -0.19
C GLU A 12 -8.64 21.85 -0.81
N THR A 13 -8.57 22.87 0.03
CA THR A 13 -8.30 24.27 -0.32
C THR A 13 -6.84 24.63 -0.13
N VAL A 14 -6.01 23.73 0.40
CA VAL A 14 -4.61 23.97 0.75
C VAL A 14 -3.71 23.03 -0.04
N CYS A 15 -2.82 23.61 -0.85
CA CYS A 15 -1.75 22.89 -1.53
C CYS A 15 -0.50 22.92 -0.64
N ILE A 16 -0.10 21.75 -0.12
CA ILE A 16 1.16 21.56 0.59
C ILE A 16 2.27 21.31 -0.44
N LEU A 17 3.39 22.02 -0.28
CA LEU A 17 4.55 21.89 -1.15
C LEU A 17 5.31 20.58 -0.91
N ALA A 18 5.88 20.02 -1.96
CA ALA A 18 6.71 18.81 -1.89
C ALA A 18 7.87 18.93 -0.88
N SER A 19 8.45 20.12 -0.72
CA SER A 19 9.51 20.39 0.27
C SER A 19 9.04 20.20 1.70
N VAL A 20 7.82 20.64 2.04
CA VAL A 20 7.23 20.46 3.37
C VAL A 20 6.98 18.98 3.63
N VAL A 21 6.46 18.25 2.64
CA VAL A 21 6.29 16.79 2.74
C VAL A 21 7.64 16.10 2.93
N ALA A 22 8.68 16.53 2.21
CA ALA A 22 10.02 15.99 2.35
C ALA A 22 10.60 16.19 3.75
N ASP A 23 10.40 17.37 4.34
CA ASP A 23 10.88 17.68 5.68
C ASP A 23 10.18 16.83 6.75
N GLU A 24 8.86 16.66 6.66
CA GLU A 24 8.12 15.78 7.58
C GLU A 24 8.55 14.32 7.39
N MET A 25 8.71 13.86 6.14
CA MET A 25 9.23 12.50 5.87
C MET A 25 10.63 12.29 6.43
N ARG A 26 11.55 13.28 6.32
CA ARG A 26 12.89 13.20 6.91
C ARG A 26 12.85 13.08 8.43
N LYS A 27 11.98 13.87 9.08
CA LYS A 27 11.81 13.85 10.53
C LYS A 27 11.31 12.49 11.02
N GLU A 28 10.24 11.98 10.41
CA GLU A 28 9.69 10.67 10.75
C GLU A 28 10.67 9.53 10.45
N MET A 29 11.34 9.59 9.29
CA MET A 29 12.37 8.62 8.89
C MET A 29 13.51 8.55 9.90
N LYS A 30 14.02 9.69 10.40
CA LYS A 30 15.03 9.71 11.47
C LYS A 30 14.51 9.19 12.80
N GLY A 31 13.23 9.43 13.12
CA GLY A 31 12.62 8.92 14.35
C GLY A 31 12.46 7.40 14.35
N VAL A 32 12.11 6.81 13.20
CA VAL A 32 11.86 5.37 13.07
C VAL A 32 13.14 4.58 12.77
N PHE A 33 14.05 5.16 11.98
CA PHE A 33 15.28 4.52 11.50
C PHE A 33 16.53 5.33 11.88
N PRO A 34 16.82 5.55 13.17
CA PRO A 34 17.87 6.47 13.61
C PRO A 34 19.30 6.08 13.18
N ASN A 35 19.51 4.81 12.84
CA ASN A 35 20.81 4.25 12.47
C ASN A 35 20.94 3.93 10.98
N GLU A 36 19.95 4.27 10.16
CA GLU A 36 19.97 4.00 8.71
C GLU A 36 20.28 5.28 7.95
N ASP A 37 21.17 5.19 6.97
CA ASP A 37 21.49 6.31 6.07
C ASP A 37 20.48 6.38 4.92
N LEU A 38 19.31 6.94 5.22
CA LEU A 38 18.21 7.10 4.27
C LEU A 38 18.05 8.56 3.85
N SER A 39 17.75 8.76 2.57
CA SER A 39 17.57 10.09 1.98
C SER A 39 16.13 10.35 1.57
N VAL A 40 15.70 11.62 1.63
CA VAL A 40 14.46 12.08 0.99
C VAL A 40 14.82 13.13 -0.03
N SER A 41 14.47 12.87 -1.30
CA SER A 41 14.80 13.74 -2.43
C SER A 41 13.55 14.14 -3.22
N LEU A 42 13.61 15.31 -3.85
CA LEU A 42 12.58 15.82 -4.75
C LEU A 42 12.96 15.50 -6.19
N THR A 43 12.01 15.08 -7.02
CA THR A 43 12.26 14.78 -8.44
C THR A 43 10.95 14.74 -9.24
N ASP A 44 10.95 15.22 -10.48
CA ASP A 44 9.82 15.06 -11.40
C ASP A 44 9.92 13.83 -12.32
N GLU A 45 10.94 12.98 -12.13
CA GLU A 45 11.17 11.77 -12.93
C GLU A 45 10.26 10.59 -12.53
N ILE A 46 9.31 10.81 -11.62
CA ILE A 46 8.37 9.79 -11.15
C ILE A 46 6.93 10.17 -11.53
N SER A 47 6.15 9.17 -11.94
CA SER A 47 4.73 9.36 -12.28
C SER A 47 3.81 9.39 -11.06
N SER A 48 4.25 8.82 -9.92
CA SER A 48 3.51 8.82 -8.65
C SER A 48 3.93 10.00 -7.77
N LYS A 49 3.10 10.35 -6.78
CA LYS A 49 3.41 11.42 -5.81
C LYS A 49 4.69 11.14 -5.00
N ALA A 50 4.97 9.87 -4.71
CA ALA A 50 6.25 9.44 -4.16
C ALA A 50 6.55 7.99 -4.56
N VAL A 51 7.79 7.55 -4.33
CA VAL A 51 8.26 6.16 -4.44
C VAL A 51 9.34 5.90 -3.39
N ALA A 52 9.20 4.83 -2.61
CA ALA A 52 10.27 4.31 -1.75
C ALA A 52 11.20 3.32 -2.47
N ASN A 53 12.46 3.33 -2.06
CA ASN A 53 13.44 2.31 -2.41
C ASN A 53 14.42 2.07 -1.25
N ALA A 54 15.44 1.25 -1.53
CA ALA A 54 16.51 0.90 -0.62
C ALA A 54 17.32 2.07 -0.01
N LEU A 55 17.31 3.24 -0.66
CA LEU A 55 18.12 4.42 -0.33
C LEU A 55 17.26 5.57 0.22
N GLY A 56 15.95 5.33 0.34
CA GLY A 56 14.99 6.27 0.91
C GLY A 56 13.83 6.58 -0.04
N VAL A 57 13.29 7.81 0.04
CA VAL A 57 12.04 8.19 -0.61
C VAL A 57 12.27 9.32 -1.62
N ARG A 58 11.71 9.15 -2.82
CA ARG A 58 11.65 10.21 -3.84
C ARG A 58 10.24 10.77 -3.87
N ILE A 59 10.10 12.09 -3.77
CA ILE A 59 8.82 12.81 -3.76
C ILE A 59 8.73 13.65 -5.03
N ARG A 60 7.55 13.66 -5.67
CA ARG A 60 7.33 14.44 -6.87
C ARG A 60 7.30 15.93 -6.55
N GLU A 61 8.10 16.72 -7.23
CA GLU A 61 8.26 18.15 -6.91
C GLU A 61 7.07 18.97 -7.41
N SER A 62 6.70 18.77 -8.67
CA SER A 62 5.65 19.54 -9.34
C SER A 62 4.24 18.97 -9.09
N THR A 63 3.91 18.64 -7.83
CA THR A 63 2.55 18.23 -7.44
C THR A 63 2.13 18.88 -6.13
N CYS A 64 0.83 19.17 -6.02
CA CYS A 64 0.23 19.54 -4.74
C CYS A 64 0.00 18.30 -3.88
N PHE A 65 0.28 18.45 -2.59
CA PHE A 65 -0.04 17.47 -1.56
C PHE A 65 -1.12 17.99 -0.64
N ALA A 66 -1.92 17.06 -0.15
CA ALA A 66 -2.88 17.23 0.90
C ALA A 66 -2.28 16.82 2.25
N SER A 67 -2.89 17.27 3.35
CA SER A 67 -2.49 16.80 4.68
C SER A 67 -2.61 15.28 4.83
N HIS A 68 -3.66 14.69 4.22
CA HIS A 68 -3.84 13.24 4.26
C HIS A 68 -2.82 12.49 3.39
N ASP A 69 -2.32 13.09 2.29
CA ASP A 69 -1.29 12.48 1.46
C ASP A 69 -0.01 12.21 2.26
N ILE A 70 0.37 13.11 3.16
CA ILE A 70 1.59 12.96 3.97
C ILE A 70 1.49 11.70 4.83
N LEU A 71 0.41 11.57 5.60
CA LEU A 71 0.21 10.42 6.49
C LEU A 71 0.10 9.12 5.69
N GLN A 72 -0.58 9.17 4.54
CA GLN A 72 -0.73 8.02 3.65
C GLN A 72 0.62 7.58 3.06
N LEU A 73 1.46 8.53 2.63
CA LEU A 73 2.81 8.24 2.11
C LEU A 73 3.74 7.72 3.20
N LEU A 74 3.69 8.28 4.40
CA LEU A 74 4.44 7.79 5.55
C LEU A 74 4.09 6.33 5.85
N ASN A 75 2.81 6.00 5.97
CA ASN A 75 2.42 4.62 6.28
C ASN A 75 2.74 3.65 5.14
N HIS A 76 2.43 4.02 3.90
CA HIS A 76 2.58 3.16 2.73
C HIS A 76 4.05 2.96 2.33
N GLU A 77 4.77 4.06 2.06
CA GLU A 77 6.10 4.00 1.47
C GLU A 77 7.19 3.78 2.54
N LEU A 78 7.06 4.44 3.69
CA LEU A 78 8.09 4.40 4.73
C LEU A 78 7.86 3.22 5.70
N LEU A 79 6.67 3.13 6.30
CA LEU A 79 6.39 2.16 7.38
C LEU A 79 6.00 0.76 6.89
N VAL A 80 5.82 0.58 5.58
CA VAL A 80 5.70 -0.75 4.95
C VAL A 80 6.88 -0.99 4.01
N HIS A 81 6.94 -0.32 2.85
CA HIS A 81 7.91 -0.70 1.80
C HIS A 81 9.38 -0.53 2.19
N THR A 82 9.72 0.57 2.88
CA THR A 82 11.09 0.82 3.38
C THR A 82 11.38 -0.04 4.61
N LEU A 83 10.43 -0.13 5.54
CA LEU A 83 10.55 -0.91 6.77
C LEU A 83 10.82 -2.41 6.49
N THR A 84 10.01 -3.04 5.63
CA THR A 84 10.17 -4.46 5.30
C THR A 84 11.44 -4.72 4.49
N LEU A 85 11.88 -3.76 3.69
CA LEU A 85 13.17 -3.83 2.99
C LEU A 85 14.33 -3.85 3.99
N LEU A 86 14.33 -2.94 4.97
CA LEU A 86 15.39 -2.85 5.97
C LEU A 86 15.41 -4.09 6.87
N ASN A 87 14.25 -4.54 7.33
CA ASN A 87 14.14 -5.78 8.10
C ASN A 87 14.65 -6.98 7.28
N GLY A 88 14.25 -7.08 6.01
CA GLY A 88 14.70 -8.15 5.12
C GLY A 88 16.21 -8.15 4.85
N ARG A 89 16.84 -6.97 4.79
CA ARG A 89 18.31 -6.84 4.69
C ARG A 89 19.04 -7.19 5.98
N ALA A 90 18.38 -7.10 7.12
CA ALA A 90 18.91 -7.49 8.42
C ALA A 90 18.76 -9.00 8.72
N GLN A 91 18.07 -9.74 7.85
CA GLN A 91 17.99 -11.21 7.94
C GLN A 91 19.32 -11.86 7.58
N PRO A 92 19.60 -13.09 8.08
CA PRO A 92 20.74 -13.88 7.63
C PRO A 92 20.77 -14.09 6.11
N TYR A 93 19.58 -14.18 5.50
CA TYR A 93 19.40 -14.24 4.05
C TYR A 93 18.87 -12.90 3.52
N GLN A 94 19.74 -12.06 2.97
CA GLN A 94 19.37 -10.72 2.50
C GLN A 94 18.36 -10.69 1.33
N THR A 95 18.05 -11.86 0.74
CA THR A 95 17.00 -12.03 -0.28
C THR A 95 15.63 -11.58 0.22
N PHE A 96 15.37 -11.65 1.53
CA PHE A 96 14.15 -11.10 2.14
C PHE A 96 14.03 -9.57 2.00
N GLY A 97 15.10 -8.85 1.67
CA GLY A 97 15.06 -7.41 1.36
C GLY A 97 14.71 -7.08 -0.10
N VAL A 98 14.60 -8.09 -0.97
CA VAL A 98 14.44 -7.89 -2.42
C VAL A 98 12.96 -7.95 -2.82
N SER A 99 12.52 -7.05 -3.70
CA SER A 99 11.17 -7.13 -4.28
C SER A 99 11.05 -8.33 -5.23
N SER A 100 9.93 -9.03 -5.16
CA SER A 100 9.60 -10.11 -6.10
C SER A 100 8.13 -9.99 -6.55
N PRO A 101 7.78 -10.45 -7.76
CA PRO A 101 6.37 -10.57 -8.17
C PRO A 101 5.52 -11.35 -7.15
N TYR A 102 6.11 -12.38 -6.50
CA TYR A 102 5.42 -13.19 -5.50
C TYR A 102 5.11 -12.43 -4.20
N THR A 103 5.92 -11.44 -3.83
CA THR A 103 5.72 -10.65 -2.60
C THR A 103 4.86 -9.42 -2.86
N THR A 104 4.65 -9.04 -4.12
CA THR A 104 3.97 -7.78 -4.49
C THR A 104 2.55 -7.73 -3.94
N LEU A 105 1.80 -8.83 -4.03
CA LEU A 105 0.43 -8.90 -3.51
C LEU A 105 0.38 -8.60 -1.99
N THR A 106 1.27 -9.25 -1.23
CA THR A 106 1.35 -9.07 0.22
C THR A 106 1.84 -7.67 0.59
N GLN A 107 2.87 -7.14 -0.08
CA GLN A 107 3.43 -5.82 0.25
C GLN A 107 2.45 -4.69 -0.06
N GLU A 108 1.81 -4.71 -1.24
CA GLU A 108 0.81 -3.69 -1.60
C GLU A 108 -0.45 -3.83 -0.74
N GLY A 109 -0.86 -5.05 -0.43
CA GLY A 109 -1.96 -5.34 0.49
C GLY A 109 -1.70 -4.82 1.90
N LEU A 110 -0.50 -5.08 2.43
CA LEU A 110 -0.06 -4.61 3.74
C LEU A 110 0.04 -3.08 3.79
N ALA A 111 0.49 -2.46 2.70
CA ALA A 111 0.55 -1.02 2.58
C ALA A 111 -0.85 -0.39 2.60
N VAL A 112 -1.81 -0.90 1.81
CA VAL A 112 -3.21 -0.43 1.86
C VAL A 112 -3.85 -0.71 3.21
N PHE A 113 -3.59 -1.87 3.82
CA PHE A 113 -4.06 -2.18 5.17
C PHE A 113 -3.51 -1.19 6.20
N SER A 114 -2.24 -0.81 6.10
CA SER A 114 -1.61 0.19 6.96
C SER A 114 -2.30 1.54 6.86
N GLU A 115 -2.76 1.92 5.65
CA GLU A 115 -3.49 3.17 5.46
C GLU A 115 -4.86 3.15 6.16
N PHE A 116 -5.54 2.00 6.12
CA PHE A 116 -6.80 1.78 6.82
C PHE A 116 -6.67 1.91 8.34
N VAL A 117 -5.76 1.17 8.95
CA VAL A 117 -5.61 1.15 10.41
C VAL A 117 -5.04 2.44 10.98
N THR A 118 -4.42 3.28 10.14
CA THR A 118 -3.93 4.61 10.53
C THR A 118 -4.86 5.74 10.13
N ASN A 119 -6.04 5.43 9.59
CA ASN A 119 -7.01 6.42 9.11
C ASN A 119 -6.39 7.43 8.12
N SER A 120 -5.47 6.94 7.28
CA SER A 120 -4.81 7.72 6.24
C SER A 120 -5.33 7.42 4.83
N ILE A 121 -6.31 6.51 4.72
CA ILE A 121 -7.09 6.29 3.52
C ILE A 121 -8.42 7.04 3.57
N ASP A 122 -8.83 7.61 2.44
CA ASP A 122 -10.13 8.26 2.28
C ASP A 122 -11.06 7.48 1.33
N ILE A 123 -12.34 7.84 1.32
CA ILE A 123 -13.33 7.22 0.42
C ILE A 123 -12.98 7.46 -1.05
N GLY A 124 -12.32 8.58 -1.37
CA GLY A 124 -11.85 8.88 -2.73
C GLY A 124 -10.80 7.88 -3.22
N ARG A 125 -9.82 7.53 -2.37
CA ARG A 125 -8.80 6.52 -2.65
C ARG A 125 -9.40 5.14 -2.78
N MET A 126 -10.33 4.75 -1.91
CA MET A 126 -11.05 3.49 -2.05
C MET A 126 -11.86 3.41 -3.35
N ALA A 127 -12.58 4.48 -3.70
CA ALA A 127 -13.31 4.54 -4.96
C ALA A 127 -12.37 4.42 -6.18
N ARG A 128 -11.20 5.06 -6.15
CA ARG A 128 -10.19 4.93 -7.23
C ARG A 128 -9.67 3.50 -7.36
N LEU A 129 -9.35 2.83 -6.24
CA LEU A 129 -8.89 1.43 -6.27
C LEU A 129 -9.99 0.50 -6.80
N SER A 130 -11.23 0.66 -6.35
CA SER A 130 -12.37 -0.16 -6.78
C SER A 130 -12.70 0.05 -8.26
N ALA A 131 -12.69 1.29 -8.73
CA ALA A 131 -12.91 1.61 -10.15
C ALA A 131 -11.85 0.94 -11.04
N ARG A 132 -10.59 0.85 -10.58
CA ARG A 132 -9.53 0.17 -11.35
C ARG A 132 -9.77 -1.33 -11.46
N VAL A 133 -10.30 -2.00 -10.44
CA VAL A 133 -10.68 -3.41 -10.52
C VAL A 133 -11.74 -3.63 -11.59
N ILE A 134 -12.79 -2.80 -11.61
CA ILE A 134 -13.87 -2.88 -12.61
C ILE A 134 -13.32 -2.59 -14.01
N ALA A 135 -12.50 -1.55 -14.16
CA ALA A 135 -11.88 -1.19 -15.43
C ALA A 135 -10.97 -2.30 -15.99
N ILE A 136 -10.25 -3.02 -15.12
CA ILE A 136 -9.44 -4.18 -15.50
C ILE A 136 -10.36 -5.31 -16.00
N ASP A 137 -11.46 -5.61 -15.30
CA ASP A 137 -12.44 -6.61 -15.74
C ASP A 137 -13.06 -6.25 -17.10
N MET A 138 -13.42 -4.98 -17.32
CA MET A 138 -13.88 -4.48 -18.62
C MET A 138 -12.85 -4.74 -19.71
N ALA A 139 -11.59 -4.36 -19.46
CA ALA A 139 -10.54 -4.47 -20.45
C ALA A 139 -10.18 -5.94 -20.77
N LEU A 140 -10.18 -6.83 -19.77
CA LEU A 140 -10.02 -8.28 -19.95
C LEU A 140 -11.17 -8.88 -20.79
N LYS A 141 -12.37 -8.31 -20.71
CA LYS A 141 -13.54 -8.68 -21.52
C LYS A 141 -13.55 -8.04 -22.92
N GLY A 142 -12.49 -7.32 -23.28
CA GLY A 142 -12.30 -6.77 -24.62
C GLY A 142 -12.66 -5.29 -24.78
N ALA A 143 -13.01 -4.58 -23.70
CA ALA A 143 -13.20 -3.13 -23.77
C ALA A 143 -11.89 -2.43 -24.19
N ASP A 144 -11.99 -1.47 -25.12
CA ASP A 144 -10.83 -0.74 -25.62
C ASP A 144 -10.42 0.43 -24.70
N PHE A 145 -9.34 1.12 -25.08
CA PHE A 145 -8.82 2.25 -24.32
C PHE A 145 -9.86 3.37 -24.14
N ILE A 146 -10.66 3.67 -25.17
CA ILE A 146 -11.64 4.76 -25.13
C ILE A 146 -12.80 4.39 -24.22
N GLU A 147 -13.27 3.15 -24.28
CA GLU A 147 -14.34 2.64 -23.40
C GLU A 147 -13.91 2.70 -21.92
N VAL A 148 -12.71 2.24 -21.60
CA VAL A 148 -12.16 2.28 -20.23
C VAL A 148 -11.93 3.74 -19.77
N TYR A 149 -11.45 4.61 -20.65
CA TYR A 149 -11.32 6.04 -20.36
C TYR A 149 -12.68 6.68 -20.04
N ASN A 150 -13.70 6.41 -20.86
CA ASN A 150 -15.05 6.92 -20.63
C ASN A 150 -15.66 6.37 -19.35
N TYR A 151 -15.35 5.13 -18.98
CA TYR A 151 -15.71 4.59 -17.68
C TYR A 151 -15.10 5.43 -16.54
N PHE A 152 -13.80 5.74 -16.55
CA PHE A 152 -13.21 6.59 -15.50
C PHE A 152 -13.78 8.01 -15.49
N ARG A 153 -14.12 8.58 -16.65
CA ARG A 153 -14.84 9.86 -16.74
C ARG A 153 -16.21 9.78 -16.07
N SER A 154 -16.95 8.69 -16.25
CA SER A 154 -18.23 8.45 -15.57
C SER A 154 -18.09 8.34 -14.05
N GLN A 155 -16.90 7.96 -13.54
CA GLN A 155 -16.57 7.92 -12.11
C GLN A 155 -16.11 9.30 -11.57
N SER A 156 -16.43 10.40 -12.26
CA SER A 156 -16.10 11.78 -11.87
C SER A 156 -14.59 12.06 -11.74
N GLN A 157 -13.74 11.31 -12.44
CA GLN A 157 -12.32 11.63 -12.57
C GLN A 157 -12.11 12.76 -13.60
N SER A 158 -11.07 13.58 -13.41
CA SER A 158 -10.67 14.56 -14.41
C SER A 158 -10.26 13.87 -15.73
N GLN A 159 -10.13 14.62 -16.83
CA GLN A 159 -9.67 14.06 -18.10
C GLN A 159 -8.26 13.48 -17.96
N GLU A 160 -7.38 14.22 -17.30
CA GLU A 160 -6.00 13.81 -17.01
C GLU A 160 -5.96 12.57 -16.10
N GLU A 161 -6.71 12.56 -15.00
CA GLU A 161 -6.81 11.40 -14.09
C GLU A 161 -7.32 10.15 -14.81
N SER A 162 -8.34 10.32 -15.67
CA SER A 162 -8.94 9.23 -16.44
C SER A 162 -7.94 8.67 -17.45
N TYR A 163 -7.21 9.53 -18.15
CA TYR A 163 -6.16 9.12 -19.08
C TYR A 163 -5.07 8.30 -18.38
N PHE A 164 -4.52 8.81 -17.28
CA PHE A 164 -3.48 8.09 -16.54
C PHE A 164 -4.00 6.78 -15.94
N SER A 165 -5.24 6.75 -15.43
CA SER A 165 -5.86 5.52 -14.93
C SER A 165 -6.02 4.46 -16.03
N THR A 166 -6.44 4.86 -17.23
CA THR A 166 -6.54 3.95 -18.37
C THR A 166 -5.17 3.49 -18.87
N GLN A 167 -4.21 4.42 -19.00
CA GLN A 167 -2.84 4.10 -19.42
C GLN A 167 -2.19 3.03 -18.52
N ARG A 168 -2.46 3.06 -17.21
CA ARG A 168 -1.95 2.05 -16.27
C ARG A 168 -2.41 0.63 -16.58
N ILE A 169 -3.62 0.47 -17.13
CA ILE A 169 -4.22 -0.83 -17.47
C ILE A 169 -3.66 -1.32 -18.81
N PHE A 170 -3.51 -0.43 -19.79
CA PHE A 170 -3.08 -0.82 -21.13
C PHE A 170 -1.56 -0.83 -21.35
N ARG A 171 -0.76 -0.30 -20.41
CA ARG A 171 0.71 -0.32 -20.55
C ARG A 171 1.25 -1.74 -20.68
N GLY A 172 2.11 -1.97 -21.67
CA GLY A 172 2.70 -3.29 -21.92
C GLY A 172 1.74 -4.35 -22.47
N GLY A 173 0.47 -3.99 -22.72
CA GLY A 173 -0.49 -4.81 -23.47
C GLY A 173 -0.56 -4.40 -24.95
N ASN A 174 -1.36 -5.10 -25.74
CA ASN A 174 -1.59 -4.80 -27.16
C ASN A 174 -2.80 -3.85 -27.39
N GLY A 175 -3.46 -3.38 -26.31
CA GLY A 175 -4.55 -2.42 -26.41
C GLY A 175 -5.91 -3.00 -26.82
N ARG A 176 -5.99 -4.29 -27.16
CA ARG A 176 -7.18 -4.98 -27.70
C ARG A 176 -7.21 -6.43 -27.19
N GLU A 177 -8.30 -7.17 -27.44
CA GLU A 177 -8.31 -8.64 -27.26
C GLU A 177 -8.02 -9.15 -25.82
N GLY A 178 -8.23 -8.31 -24.81
CA GLY A 178 -8.11 -8.72 -23.41
C GLY A 178 -6.67 -8.83 -22.87
N VAL A 179 -5.64 -8.43 -23.62
CA VAL A 179 -4.25 -8.45 -23.13
C VAL A 179 -3.91 -7.12 -22.46
N VAL A 180 -4.02 -7.09 -21.13
CA VAL A 180 -3.84 -5.89 -20.31
C VAL A 180 -2.99 -6.14 -19.07
N PHE A 181 -2.46 -5.07 -18.49
CA PHE A 181 -1.67 -5.10 -17.27
C PHE A 181 -2.56 -5.03 -16.02
N THR A 182 -2.70 -6.17 -15.34
CA THR A 182 -3.62 -6.36 -14.22
C THR A 182 -3.03 -6.01 -12.85
N LYS A 183 -1.87 -5.33 -12.80
CA LYS A 183 -1.14 -5.07 -11.54
C LYS A 183 -2.02 -4.40 -10.49
N ASP A 184 -2.93 -3.50 -10.86
CA ASP A 184 -3.74 -2.77 -9.87
C ASP A 184 -4.77 -3.66 -9.14
N LEU A 185 -4.93 -4.94 -9.50
CA LEU A 185 -5.70 -5.91 -8.71
C LEU A 185 -5.05 -6.22 -7.35
N VAL A 186 -3.72 -6.07 -7.22
CA VAL A 186 -2.98 -6.45 -6.01
C VAL A 186 -3.37 -5.64 -4.79
N TYR A 187 -3.86 -4.41 -4.95
CA TYR A 187 -4.18 -3.53 -3.83
C TYR A 187 -5.40 -4.02 -3.04
N ILE A 188 -6.56 -4.16 -3.69
CA ILE A 188 -7.80 -4.59 -3.01
C ILE A 188 -7.70 -6.07 -2.63
N ARG A 189 -7.20 -6.92 -3.53
CA ARG A 189 -7.01 -8.34 -3.22
C ARG A 189 -6.04 -8.52 -2.06
N GLY A 190 -4.89 -7.85 -2.09
CA GLY A 190 -3.89 -7.92 -1.04
C GLY A 190 -4.42 -7.38 0.29
N LEU A 191 -5.19 -6.29 0.30
CA LEU A 191 -5.85 -5.78 1.50
C LEU A 191 -6.73 -6.85 2.16
N LEU A 192 -7.56 -7.53 1.35
CA LEU A 192 -8.45 -8.58 1.86
C LEU A 192 -7.65 -9.77 2.39
N GLU A 193 -6.63 -10.24 1.66
CA GLU A 193 -5.80 -11.36 2.08
C GLU A 193 -4.99 -11.05 3.35
N VAL A 194 -4.35 -9.88 3.44
CA VAL A 194 -3.61 -9.45 4.63
C VAL A 194 -4.53 -9.31 5.84
N ARG A 195 -5.72 -8.72 5.66
CA ARG A 195 -6.70 -8.62 6.74
C ARG A 195 -7.13 -10.01 7.23
N THR A 196 -7.49 -10.91 6.33
CA THR A 196 -7.91 -12.27 6.68
C THR A 196 -6.78 -13.01 7.40
N PHE A 197 -5.56 -12.91 6.91
CA PHE A 197 -4.39 -13.48 7.55
C PHE A 197 -4.17 -12.94 8.97
N LEU A 198 -4.27 -11.62 9.18
CA LEU A 198 -4.11 -11.01 10.50
C LEU A 198 -5.23 -11.42 11.47
N LEU A 199 -6.47 -11.58 10.99
CA LEU A 199 -7.57 -12.10 11.80
C LEU A 199 -7.29 -13.54 12.25
N ASP A 200 -6.97 -14.41 11.31
CA ASP A 200 -6.66 -15.83 11.56
C ASP A 200 -5.46 -15.99 12.50
N ALA A 201 -4.38 -15.24 12.28
CA ALA A 201 -3.20 -15.26 13.12
C ALA A 201 -3.47 -14.76 14.55
N LEU A 202 -4.46 -13.89 14.77
CA LEU A 202 -4.86 -13.46 16.11
C LEU A 202 -5.78 -14.48 16.79
N GLU A 203 -6.73 -15.06 16.05
CA GLU A 203 -7.63 -16.10 16.55
C GLU A 203 -6.85 -17.37 16.96
N THR A 204 -5.78 -17.68 16.25
CA THR A 204 -4.90 -18.84 16.50
C THR A 204 -3.70 -18.51 17.40
N GLU A 205 -3.60 -17.28 17.91
CA GLU A 205 -2.47 -16.78 18.72
C GLU A 205 -1.08 -16.98 18.05
N SER A 206 -1.04 -16.96 16.71
CA SER A 206 0.16 -17.17 15.90
C SER A 206 1.00 -15.88 15.77
N TYR A 207 1.61 -15.45 16.87
CA TYR A 207 2.42 -14.22 16.89
C TYR A 207 3.64 -14.29 15.98
N SER A 208 4.33 -15.43 15.89
CA SER A 208 5.47 -15.65 14.98
C SER A 208 5.09 -15.35 13.52
N SER A 209 3.87 -15.71 13.11
CA SER A 209 3.37 -15.44 11.75
C SER A 209 3.21 -13.95 11.48
N ILE A 210 2.73 -13.20 12.47
CA ILE A 210 2.59 -11.74 12.39
C ILE A 210 3.97 -11.08 12.35
N GLU A 211 4.93 -11.54 13.15
CA GLU A 211 6.30 -11.01 13.13
C GLU A 211 6.97 -11.24 11.78
N LEU A 212 6.81 -12.41 11.18
CA LEU A 212 7.35 -12.72 9.85
C LEU A 212 6.81 -11.78 8.77
N LEU A 213 5.54 -11.36 8.85
CA LEU A 213 4.95 -10.41 7.91
C LEU A 213 5.74 -9.09 7.80
N PHE A 214 6.40 -8.68 8.89
CA PHE A 214 7.24 -7.48 8.94
C PHE A 214 8.74 -7.79 8.89
N SER A 215 9.16 -9.03 9.09
CA SER A 215 10.58 -9.43 9.16
C SER A 215 11.31 -9.31 7.81
N GLY A 216 10.56 -9.13 6.73
CA GLY A 216 11.08 -8.89 5.39
C GLY A 216 9.97 -8.76 4.37
N ARG A 217 10.33 -8.85 3.09
CA ARG A 217 9.39 -8.96 1.98
C ARG A 217 9.02 -10.42 1.80
N ILE A 218 8.00 -10.85 2.53
CA ILE A 218 7.53 -12.24 2.55
C ILE A 218 6.12 -12.30 1.93
N ALA A 219 5.86 -13.32 1.12
CA ALA A 219 4.52 -13.58 0.61
C ALA A 219 3.71 -14.34 1.67
N LEU A 220 2.44 -13.98 1.87
CA LEU A 220 1.58 -14.59 2.91
C LEU A 220 1.61 -16.13 2.86
N GLN A 221 1.56 -16.70 1.66
CA GLN A 221 1.54 -18.15 1.43
C GLN A 221 2.78 -18.89 1.96
N HIS A 222 3.91 -18.20 2.17
CA HIS A 222 5.14 -18.82 2.69
C HIS A 222 5.31 -18.64 4.20
N ILE A 223 4.46 -17.85 4.87
CA ILE A 223 4.68 -17.53 6.28
C ILE A 223 4.68 -18.78 7.16
N ALA A 224 3.69 -19.67 6.98
CA ALA A 224 3.58 -20.89 7.79
C ALA A 224 4.82 -21.80 7.66
N GLU A 225 5.44 -21.83 6.48
CA GLU A 225 6.67 -22.61 6.22
C GLU A 225 7.91 -21.98 6.86
N LEU A 226 7.90 -20.67 7.08
CA LEU A 226 9.03 -19.91 7.65
C LEU A 226 8.96 -19.78 9.17
N VAL A 227 7.81 -20.03 9.80
CA VAL A 227 7.65 -19.99 11.27
C VAL A 227 8.68 -20.87 11.99
N PRO A 228 8.93 -22.14 11.59
CA PRO A 228 9.94 -22.96 12.25
C PRO A 228 11.35 -22.37 12.19
N LEU A 229 11.68 -21.60 11.15
CA LEU A 229 12.97 -20.94 11.02
C LEU A 229 13.08 -19.71 11.94
N LEU A 230 11.98 -18.99 12.17
CA LEU A 230 11.94 -17.94 13.18
C LEU A 230 12.09 -18.54 14.58
N ASP A 231 11.33 -19.60 14.87
CA ASP A 231 11.31 -20.24 16.20
C ASP A 231 12.65 -20.92 16.54
N SER A 232 13.39 -21.40 15.53
CA SER A 232 14.75 -21.95 15.70
C SER A 232 15.84 -20.89 15.81
N GLY A 233 15.53 -19.63 15.49
CA GLY A 233 16.48 -18.52 15.43
C GLY A 233 17.31 -18.45 14.14
N GLU A 234 16.98 -19.25 13.12
CA GLU A 234 17.61 -19.15 11.79
C GLU A 234 17.12 -17.91 11.01
N LEU A 235 15.88 -17.49 11.23
CA LEU A 235 15.39 -16.17 10.88
C LEU A 235 15.24 -15.32 12.14
N HIS A 236 15.29 -14.01 11.96
CA HIS A 236 15.12 -13.06 13.04
C HIS A 236 13.78 -12.34 12.93
N GLY A 237 13.22 -11.95 14.07
CA GLY A 237 12.06 -11.07 14.09
C GLY A 237 12.35 -9.69 13.48
N PRO A 238 11.33 -8.84 13.31
CA PRO A 238 11.49 -7.55 12.66
C PRO A 238 12.30 -6.57 13.51
N LYS A 239 13.37 -6.00 12.95
CA LYS A 239 14.16 -4.93 13.59
C LYS A 239 13.33 -3.67 13.82
N TYR A 240 12.46 -3.35 12.87
CA TYR A 240 11.57 -2.20 12.88
C TYR A 240 10.12 -2.64 12.77
N LEU A 241 9.22 -1.99 13.50
CA LEU A 241 7.77 -2.21 13.43
C LEU A 241 7.03 -0.86 13.36
N PRO A 242 5.92 -0.77 12.61
CA PRO A 242 5.10 0.42 12.63
C PRO A 242 4.41 0.61 13.99
N GLY A 243 4.14 1.85 14.37
CA GLY A 243 3.59 2.18 15.69
C GLY A 243 2.26 1.48 16.01
N TRP A 244 1.41 1.30 15.00
CA TRP A 244 0.12 0.60 15.13
C TRP A 244 0.27 -0.90 15.37
N MET A 245 1.40 -1.52 14.98
CA MET A 245 1.72 -2.93 15.31
C MET A 245 2.38 -3.09 16.68
N LYS A 246 3.15 -2.10 17.13
CA LYS A 246 3.79 -2.13 18.46
C LYS A 246 2.75 -2.21 19.58
N ASN A 247 1.54 -1.68 19.36
CA ASN A 247 0.45 -1.73 20.31
C ASN A 247 -0.58 -2.80 19.94
N ARG A 248 -0.48 -3.97 20.58
CA ARG A 248 -1.37 -5.14 20.35
C ARG A 248 -2.85 -4.81 20.58
N SER A 249 -3.15 -3.96 21.56
CA SER A 249 -4.54 -3.55 21.85
C SER A 249 -5.14 -2.78 20.68
N ASN A 250 -4.36 -1.92 20.01
CA ASN A 250 -4.84 -1.19 18.83
C ASN A 250 -5.14 -2.16 17.68
N LEU A 251 -4.23 -3.10 17.37
CA LEU A 251 -4.44 -4.10 16.33
C LEU A 251 -5.72 -4.92 16.57
N LEU A 252 -5.90 -5.41 17.79
CA LEU A 252 -7.09 -6.16 18.21
C LEU A 252 -8.36 -5.32 18.11
N THR A 253 -8.34 -4.07 18.59
CA THR A 253 -9.50 -3.16 18.49
C THR A 253 -9.91 -2.94 17.04
N TYR A 254 -8.96 -2.67 16.14
CA TYR A 254 -9.26 -2.48 14.72
C TYR A 254 -9.86 -3.73 14.08
N LEU A 255 -9.22 -4.89 14.26
CA LEU A 255 -9.64 -6.12 13.61
C LEU A 255 -10.97 -6.64 14.15
N LEU A 256 -11.20 -6.57 15.46
CA LEU A 256 -12.44 -6.98 16.11
C LEU A 256 -13.60 -6.01 15.86
N SER A 257 -13.34 -4.69 15.78
CA SER A 257 -14.38 -3.73 15.43
C SER A 257 -15.02 -4.08 14.09
N PHE A 258 -14.23 -4.52 13.11
CA PHE A 258 -14.72 -4.92 11.78
C PHE A 258 -15.42 -6.29 11.75
N ALA A 259 -14.97 -7.25 12.57
CA ALA A 259 -15.59 -8.58 12.66
C ALA A 259 -16.97 -8.53 13.36
N ALA A 260 -17.10 -7.71 14.40
CA ALA A 260 -18.36 -7.50 15.11
C ALA A 260 -19.47 -6.93 14.18
N PHE A 261 -19.12 -6.12 13.19
CA PHE A 261 -20.08 -5.61 12.20
C PHE A 261 -20.49 -6.63 11.13
N GLN A 262 -19.77 -7.74 10.96
CA GLN A 262 -20.20 -8.85 10.09
C GLN A 262 -21.07 -9.89 10.83
N GLY A 263 -21.06 -9.87 12.16
CA GLY A 263 -21.94 -10.67 13.03
C GLY A 263 -23.27 -10.01 13.40
N LEU A 264 -23.49 -8.74 13.02
CA LEU A 264 -24.78 -8.06 13.16
C LEU A 264 -25.71 -8.48 12.02
N LYS A 265 -26.43 -9.58 12.22
CA LYS A 265 -27.69 -9.86 11.54
C LYS A 265 -28.85 -9.20 12.27
#